data_AF-A0A8T7GSJ7-F1
#
_entry.id   AF-A0A8T7GSJ7-F1
#
_cell.length_a   1.000
_cell.length_b   1.000
_cell.length_c   1.000
_cell.angle_alpha   90.00
_cell.angle_beta   90.00
_cell.angle_gamma   90.00
#
_symmetry.space_group_name_H-M   'P 1'
#
loop_
_entity.id
_entity.type
_entity.pdbx_description
1 polymer ?
#
loop_
_entity_poly.entity_id
_entity_poly.type
_entity_poly.pdbx_seq_one_letter_code
_entity_poly.pdbx_strand_id
1 'polypeptide(L)'
;AGLLERLDWPEAASRLERVKEPGRLFEVLVAAVDPESGLRLLRGEVSPSRAVELAALAARVLAGIQVASAGGVVVEHPKPSRSHGLGAVAVVYETVDTGAGQEAVTAVASYDGESLEADTLRARVSLDQASRAAQLVVKHLDRLLSQGLRVAFYGPDQYKLLNRLLSASYTGVMLLRAAEQQGKLLDAARLAAEKAGDATPVLLAVEPRIRGYLDWAAKARKRGDVEELENALESLARALAEAAYRVALAALKGSIRLEARKGINRNKR
;
A
#
# COMPACT_ATOMS: atom_id res chain seq x y z
N ALA A 1 13.74 22.09 -13.46
CA ALA A 1 13.20 21.28 -12.34
C ALA A 1 11.91 20.51 -12.67
N GLY A 2 11.03 20.95 -13.59
CA GLY A 2 9.63 20.43 -13.63
C GLY A 2 9.26 19.18 -14.45
N LEU A 3 10.17 18.56 -15.21
CA LEU A 3 9.86 17.37 -16.04
C LEU A 3 10.22 16.05 -15.34
N LEU A 4 11.36 16.03 -14.65
CA LEU A 4 11.84 14.87 -13.91
C LEU A 4 10.88 14.49 -12.76
N GLU A 5 10.24 15.46 -12.10
CA GLU A 5 9.30 15.19 -11.00
C GLU A 5 7.93 14.64 -11.46
N ARG A 6 7.59 14.78 -12.75
CA ARG A 6 6.31 14.34 -13.32
C ARG A 6 6.36 12.99 -14.01
N LEU A 7 7.56 12.43 -14.18
CA LEU A 7 7.76 11.13 -14.79
C LEU A 7 7.41 10.01 -13.79
N ASP A 8 6.65 9.02 -14.24
CA ASP A 8 6.47 7.75 -13.54
C ASP A 8 7.80 6.97 -13.66
N TRP A 9 8.78 7.33 -12.83
CA TRP A 9 10.08 6.65 -12.72
C TRP A 9 9.97 5.13 -12.57
N PRO A 10 8.98 4.59 -11.83
CA PRO A 10 8.74 3.15 -11.75
C PRO A 10 8.41 2.53 -13.12
N GLU A 11 7.49 3.13 -13.86
CA GLU A 11 7.15 2.70 -15.21
C GLU A 11 8.35 2.86 -16.16
N ALA A 12 9.08 3.97 -16.06
CA ALA A 12 10.28 4.21 -16.85
C ALA A 12 11.36 3.13 -16.60
N ALA A 13 11.61 2.80 -15.33
CA ALA A 13 12.54 1.72 -14.95
C ALA A 13 12.10 0.37 -15.54
N SER A 14 10.82 -0.01 -15.38
CA SER A 14 10.31 -1.27 -15.93
C SER A 14 10.36 -1.33 -17.46
N ARG A 15 10.09 -0.20 -18.15
CA ARG A 15 10.20 -0.11 -19.61
C ARG A 15 11.65 -0.27 -20.07
N LEU A 16 12.59 0.39 -19.40
CA LEU A 16 14.02 0.31 -19.72
C LEU A 16 14.58 -1.09 -19.50
N GLU A 17 14.20 -1.79 -18.41
CA GLU A 17 14.62 -3.18 -18.14
C GLU A 17 14.14 -4.19 -19.20
N ARG A 18 13.07 -3.88 -19.95
CA ARG A 18 12.54 -4.74 -21.02
C ARG A 18 13.22 -4.53 -22.37
N VAL A 19 14.02 -3.48 -22.53
CA VAL A 19 14.73 -3.21 -23.78
C VAL A 19 15.92 -4.15 -23.87
N LYS A 20 15.77 -5.23 -24.66
CA LYS A 20 16.84 -6.21 -24.91
C LYS A 20 17.96 -5.63 -25.78
N GLU A 21 17.58 -4.90 -26.83
CA GLU A 21 18.50 -4.21 -27.72
C GLU A 21 17.92 -2.83 -28.06
N PRO A 22 18.69 -1.75 -27.87
CA PRO A 22 18.26 -0.42 -28.27
C PRO A 22 18.15 -0.34 -29.80
N GLY A 23 17.08 0.29 -30.30
CA GLY A 23 16.88 0.47 -31.74
C GLY A 23 17.94 1.36 -32.38
N ARG A 24 18.08 1.30 -33.71
CA ARG A 24 19.10 2.04 -34.50
C ARG A 24 19.11 3.56 -34.30
N LEU A 25 18.02 4.14 -33.82
CA LEU A 25 17.91 5.59 -33.57
C LEU A 25 18.24 5.99 -32.13
N PHE A 26 18.52 5.03 -31.24
CA PHE A 26 18.70 5.29 -29.82
C PHE A 26 19.80 6.33 -29.55
N GLU A 27 20.97 6.16 -30.16
CA GLU A 27 22.13 7.05 -29.99
C GLU A 27 21.81 8.48 -30.44
N VAL A 28 21.10 8.62 -31.58
CA VAL A 28 20.68 9.91 -32.14
C VAL A 28 19.65 10.59 -31.23
N LEU A 29 18.69 9.82 -30.69
CA LEU A 29 17.68 10.34 -29.77
C LEU A 29 18.31 10.76 -28.43
N VAL A 30 19.26 9.99 -27.90
CA VAL A 30 19.99 10.37 -26.70
C VAL A 30 20.79 11.64 -26.96
N ALA A 31 21.52 11.74 -28.08
CA ALA A 31 22.26 12.96 -28.42
C ALA A 31 21.37 14.20 -28.59
N ALA A 32 20.12 14.03 -29.00
CA ALA A 32 19.15 15.12 -29.12
C ALA A 32 18.63 15.62 -27.75
N VAL A 33 18.59 14.75 -26.73
CA VAL A 33 18.10 15.08 -25.38
C VAL A 33 19.24 15.48 -24.45
N ASP A 34 20.36 14.75 -24.51
CA ASP A 34 21.59 14.94 -23.76
C ASP A 34 22.81 14.73 -24.69
N PRO A 35 23.32 15.82 -25.30
CA PRO A 35 24.43 15.78 -26.24
C PRO A 35 25.70 15.15 -25.67
N GLU A 36 25.97 15.32 -24.37
CA GLU A 36 27.19 14.81 -23.75
C GLU A 36 27.16 13.28 -23.63
N SER A 37 26.06 12.72 -23.12
CA SER A 37 25.84 11.28 -23.08
C SER A 37 25.75 10.67 -24.48
N GLY A 38 25.12 11.37 -25.44
CA GLY A 38 25.00 10.92 -26.83
C GLY A 38 26.35 10.85 -27.54
N LEU A 39 27.26 11.80 -27.30
CA LEU A 39 28.62 11.77 -27.85
C LEU A 39 29.42 10.58 -27.33
N ARG A 40 29.28 10.21 -26.06
CA ARG A 40 29.95 9.03 -25.48
C ARG A 40 29.45 7.72 -26.09
N LEU A 41 28.15 7.63 -26.38
CA LEU A 41 27.56 6.52 -27.12
C LEU A 41 28.09 6.43 -28.56
N LEU A 42 28.05 7.55 -29.31
CA LEU A 42 28.51 7.62 -30.70
C LEU A 42 30.01 7.34 -30.85
N ARG A 43 30.82 7.65 -29.83
CA ARG A 43 32.25 7.32 -29.76
C ARG A 43 32.54 5.87 -29.36
N GLY A 44 31.51 5.10 -29.00
CA GLY A 44 31.65 3.73 -28.52
C GLY A 44 32.26 3.61 -27.11
N GLU A 45 32.34 4.71 -26.36
CA GLU A 45 32.84 4.70 -24.97
C GLU A 45 31.89 3.95 -24.03
N VAL A 46 30.59 3.98 -24.35
CA VAL A 46 29.54 3.23 -23.67
C VAL A 46 28.71 2.53 -24.74
N SER A 47 28.48 1.23 -24.59
CA SER A 47 27.59 0.53 -25.52
C SER A 47 26.12 0.95 -25.29
N PRO A 48 25.27 0.97 -26.34
CA PRO A 48 23.86 1.30 -26.20
C PRO A 48 23.15 0.46 -25.12
N SER A 49 23.42 -0.85 -25.08
CA SER A 49 22.86 -1.75 -24.07
C SER A 49 23.28 -1.35 -22.66
N ARG A 50 24.56 -0.97 -22.47
CA ARG A 50 25.06 -0.51 -21.17
C ARG A 50 24.44 0.83 -20.76
N ALA A 51 24.19 1.74 -21.69
CA ALA A 51 23.51 2.99 -21.40
C ALA A 51 22.05 2.77 -20.96
N VAL A 52 21.34 1.82 -21.57
CA VAL A 52 19.99 1.43 -21.14
C VAL A 52 20.01 0.82 -19.73
N GLU A 53 20.98 -0.05 -19.42
CA GLU A 53 21.15 -0.59 -18.06
C GLU A 53 21.39 0.51 -17.02
N LEU A 54 22.28 1.46 -17.32
CA LEU A 54 22.57 2.59 -16.44
C LEU A 54 21.36 3.51 -16.27
N ALA A 55 20.61 3.75 -17.33
CA ALA A 55 19.37 4.53 -17.29
C ALA A 55 18.30 3.82 -16.44
N ALA A 56 18.17 2.49 -16.56
CA ALA A 56 17.27 1.70 -15.71
C ALA A 56 17.67 1.81 -14.24
N LEU A 57 18.98 1.71 -13.94
CA LEU A 57 19.49 1.83 -12.58
C LEU A 57 19.25 3.23 -12.01
N ALA A 58 19.49 4.29 -12.78
CA ALA A 58 19.19 5.66 -12.39
C ALA A 58 17.68 5.86 -12.17
N ALA A 59 16.83 5.33 -13.04
CA ALA A 59 15.38 5.38 -12.89
C ALA A 59 14.90 4.66 -11.63
N ARG A 60 15.51 3.52 -11.25
CA ARG A 60 15.22 2.83 -9.98
C ARG A 60 15.61 3.64 -8.76
N VAL A 61 16.77 4.30 -8.81
CA VAL A 61 17.23 5.19 -7.74
C VAL A 61 16.30 6.39 -7.60
N LEU A 62 15.93 7.02 -8.71
CA LEU A 62 14.99 8.15 -8.75
C LEU A 62 13.57 7.75 -8.33
N ALA A 63 13.13 6.53 -8.68
CA ALA A 63 11.86 5.96 -8.24
C ALA A 63 11.81 5.66 -6.73
N GLY A 64 12.97 5.66 -6.04
CA GLY A 64 13.06 5.34 -4.62
C GLY A 64 12.46 3.98 -4.29
N ILE A 65 12.71 2.97 -5.14
CA ILE A 65 12.12 1.63 -4.98
C ILE A 65 12.48 1.08 -3.60
N GLN A 66 11.45 0.78 -2.83
CA GLN A 66 11.55 0.13 -1.54
C GLN A 66 11.36 -1.37 -1.72
N VAL A 67 12.17 -2.14 -1.01
CA VAL A 67 12.14 -3.61 -1.04
C VAL A 67 11.82 -4.09 0.37
N ALA A 68 10.72 -4.81 0.51
CA ALA A 68 10.33 -5.48 1.73
C ALA A 68 10.39 -6.99 1.49
N SER A 69 11.08 -7.74 2.35
CA SER A 69 11.16 -9.21 2.27
C SER A 69 10.73 -9.84 3.58
N ALA A 70 9.76 -10.75 3.54
CA ALA A 70 9.47 -11.66 4.66
C ALA A 70 8.82 -12.94 4.17
N GLY A 71 9.08 -14.04 4.88
CA GLY A 71 8.43 -15.33 4.61
C GLY A 71 8.73 -15.92 3.22
N GLY A 72 9.84 -15.51 2.59
CA GLY A 72 10.18 -15.92 1.23
C GLY A 72 9.40 -15.14 0.16
N VAL A 73 8.91 -13.94 0.46
CA VAL A 73 8.27 -13.05 -0.51
C VAL A 73 8.93 -11.69 -0.48
N VAL A 74 9.31 -11.23 -1.67
CA VAL A 74 9.90 -9.92 -1.92
C VAL A 74 8.85 -9.04 -2.58
N VAL A 75 8.56 -7.93 -1.92
CA VAL A 75 7.66 -6.88 -2.38
C VAL A 75 8.51 -5.67 -2.73
N GLU A 76 8.57 -5.36 -4.02
CA GLU A 76 9.19 -4.15 -4.53
C GLU A 76 8.08 -3.17 -4.91
N HIS A 77 8.12 -1.97 -4.36
CA HIS A 77 7.22 -0.91 -4.75
C HIS A 77 7.96 0.42 -4.82
N PRO A 78 7.51 1.33 -5.68
CA PRO A 78 8.06 2.67 -5.70
C PRO A 78 7.69 3.46 -4.45
N LYS A 79 8.34 4.61 -4.28
CA LYS A 79 8.01 5.51 -3.17
C LYS A 79 6.52 5.91 -3.25
N PRO A 80 5.77 5.84 -2.14
CA PRO A 80 4.40 6.32 -2.09
C PRO A 80 4.23 7.77 -2.57
N SER A 81 3.16 8.03 -3.33
CA SER A 81 2.78 9.37 -3.81
C SER A 81 1.32 9.42 -4.25
N ARG A 82 0.68 10.58 -4.13
CA ARG A 82 -0.67 10.83 -4.65
C ARG A 82 -0.77 10.69 -6.17
N SER A 83 0.34 10.93 -6.88
CA SER A 83 0.43 10.82 -8.35
C SER A 83 0.08 9.42 -8.88
N HIS A 84 0.09 8.41 -8.02
CA HIS A 84 -0.29 7.05 -8.39
C HIS A 84 -1.80 6.83 -8.51
N GLY A 85 -2.63 7.83 -8.15
CA GLY A 85 -4.09 7.72 -8.21
C GLY A 85 -4.63 6.62 -7.28
N LEU A 86 -3.93 6.40 -6.16
CA LEU A 86 -4.19 5.37 -5.18
C LEU A 86 -4.26 6.03 -3.80
N GLY A 87 -5.17 5.55 -2.96
CA GLY A 87 -5.20 5.75 -1.53
C GLY A 87 -5.50 4.41 -0.86
N ALA A 88 -5.44 4.35 0.46
CA ALA A 88 -5.80 3.18 1.22
C ALA A 88 -6.54 3.54 2.49
N VAL A 89 -7.43 2.65 2.92
CA VAL A 89 -8.19 2.77 4.15
C VAL A 89 -8.04 1.49 4.96
N ALA A 90 -7.99 1.63 6.28
CA ALA A 90 -8.06 0.51 7.20
C ALA A 90 -8.94 0.88 8.39
N VAL A 91 -9.73 -0.08 8.85
CA VAL A 91 -10.55 0.07 10.05
C VAL A 91 -10.24 -1.05 11.03
N VAL A 92 -10.18 -0.73 12.31
CA VAL A 92 -10.15 -1.70 13.39
C VAL A 92 -11.18 -1.33 14.44
N TYR A 93 -11.76 -2.36 15.04
CA TYR A 93 -12.85 -2.23 16.00
C TYR A 93 -12.68 -3.31 17.05
N GLU A 94 -12.70 -2.91 18.33
CA GLU A 94 -12.75 -3.85 19.45
C GLU A 94 -13.71 -3.36 20.52
N THR A 95 -14.20 -4.31 21.31
CA THR A 95 -14.96 -4.03 22.52
C THR A 95 -14.24 -4.55 23.74
N VAL A 96 -14.32 -3.77 24.83
CA VAL A 96 -13.73 -4.10 26.11
C VAL A 96 -14.80 -3.99 27.19
N ASP A 97 -14.91 -5.02 28.02
CA ASP A 97 -15.77 -4.99 29.19
C ASP A 97 -15.07 -4.19 30.29
N THR A 98 -15.61 -3.02 30.59
CA THR A 98 -15.21 -2.25 31.77
C THR A 98 -16.15 -2.62 32.92
N GLY A 99 -15.70 -2.46 34.17
CA GLY A 99 -16.59 -2.67 35.33
C GLY A 99 -17.86 -1.78 35.32
N ALA A 100 -17.91 -0.76 34.45
CA ALA A 100 -19.05 0.14 34.25
C ALA A 100 -19.90 -0.18 33.00
N GLY A 101 -19.57 -1.25 32.26
CA GLY A 101 -20.24 -1.67 31.03
C GLY A 101 -19.28 -1.89 29.85
N GLN A 102 -19.84 -2.25 28.69
CA GLN A 102 -19.04 -2.52 27.49
C GLN A 102 -18.72 -1.20 26.75
N GLU A 103 -17.43 -0.93 26.56
CA GLU A 103 -16.94 0.17 25.73
C GLU A 103 -16.46 -0.38 24.39
N ALA A 104 -16.74 0.36 23.32
CA ALA A 104 -16.24 0.11 21.98
C ALA A 104 -15.19 1.14 21.61
N VAL A 105 -14.13 0.67 20.97
CA VAL A 105 -13.06 1.49 20.43
C VAL A 105 -12.95 1.19 18.94
N THR A 106 -13.16 2.21 18.12
CA THR A 106 -13.00 2.15 16.67
C THR A 106 -11.83 3.05 16.30
N ALA A 107 -10.92 2.56 15.46
CA ALA A 107 -9.90 3.39 14.82
C ALA A 107 -9.98 3.22 13.31
N VAL A 108 -9.91 4.34 12.59
CA VAL A 108 -9.89 4.35 11.13
C VAL A 108 -8.70 5.17 10.68
N ALA A 109 -8.01 4.69 9.65
CA ALA A 109 -6.93 5.42 9.03
C ALA A 109 -7.11 5.48 7.52
N SER A 110 -6.70 6.60 6.93
CA SER A 110 -6.60 6.79 5.49
C SER A 110 -5.22 7.30 5.10
N TYR A 111 -4.66 6.74 4.03
CA TYR A 111 -3.37 7.12 3.47
C TYR A 111 -3.48 7.39 1.98
N ASP A 112 -3.03 8.55 1.52
CA ASP A 112 -3.07 8.94 0.11
C ASP A 112 -1.71 8.80 -0.61
N GLY A 113 -0.74 8.17 0.06
CA GLY A 113 0.65 8.06 -0.41
C GLY A 113 1.58 9.16 0.12
N GLU A 114 1.05 10.26 0.66
CA GLU A 114 1.85 11.36 1.19
C GLU A 114 1.45 11.72 2.62
N SER A 115 0.15 11.73 2.91
CA SER A 115 -0.43 12.11 4.20
C SER A 115 -1.25 10.97 4.79
N LEU A 116 -0.85 10.52 5.98
CA LEU A 116 -1.57 9.54 6.79
C LEU A 116 -2.40 10.27 7.84
N GLU A 117 -3.71 10.09 7.83
CA GLU A 117 -4.59 10.52 8.93
C GLU A 117 -5.20 9.30 9.59
N ALA A 118 -5.38 9.38 10.90
CA ALA A 118 -6.12 8.40 11.67
C ALA A 118 -6.95 9.13 12.71
N ASP A 119 -8.17 8.64 12.91
CA ASP A 119 -9.06 9.11 13.96
C ASP A 119 -9.53 7.89 14.79
N THR A 120 -9.73 8.12 16.08
CA THR A 120 -10.28 7.14 17.02
C THR A 120 -11.64 7.59 17.55
N LEU A 121 -12.47 6.63 17.88
CA LEU A 121 -13.74 6.83 18.56
C LEU A 121 -13.85 5.82 19.69
N ARG A 122 -13.83 6.34 20.92
CA ARG A 122 -14.17 5.61 22.14
C ARG A 122 -15.56 6.01 22.60
N ALA A 123 -16.44 5.03 22.79
CA ALA A 123 -17.76 5.26 23.38
C ALA A 123 -18.38 3.96 23.91
N ARG A 124 -19.36 4.09 24.82
CA ARG A 124 -20.19 2.95 25.23
C ARG A 124 -20.95 2.38 24.03
N VAL A 125 -21.08 1.06 23.99
CA VAL A 125 -21.79 0.36 22.91
C VAL A 125 -23.24 0.87 22.83
N SER A 126 -23.59 1.52 21.73
CA SER A 126 -24.89 2.15 21.51
C SER A 126 -25.13 2.44 20.02
N LEU A 127 -26.37 2.76 19.65
CA LEU A 127 -26.69 3.18 18.28
C LEU A 127 -26.01 4.50 17.90
N ASP A 128 -25.86 5.42 18.85
CA ASP A 128 -25.12 6.68 18.63
C ASP A 128 -23.65 6.41 18.29
N GLN A 129 -23.01 5.52 19.05
CA GLN A 129 -21.64 5.08 18.78
C GLN A 129 -21.51 4.46 17.38
N ALA A 130 -22.46 3.63 16.97
CA ALA A 130 -22.46 3.03 15.63
C ALA A 130 -22.59 4.10 14.52
N SER A 131 -23.47 5.08 14.70
CA SER A 131 -23.63 6.21 13.77
C SER A 131 -22.35 7.04 13.66
N ARG A 132 -21.73 7.38 14.80
CA ARG A 132 -20.48 8.16 14.84
C ARG A 132 -19.31 7.38 14.22
N ALA A 133 -19.23 6.07 14.45
CA ALA A 133 -18.24 5.22 13.80
C ALA A 133 -18.44 5.20 12.28
N ALA A 134 -19.68 5.12 11.80
CA ALA A 134 -20.00 5.20 10.37
C ALA A 134 -19.58 6.54 9.76
N GLN A 135 -19.88 7.65 10.44
CA GLN A 135 -19.46 9.00 10.00
C GLN A 135 -17.93 9.12 9.89
N LEU A 136 -17.21 8.54 10.84
CA LEU A 136 -15.75 8.53 10.85
C LEU A 136 -15.20 7.73 9.65
N VAL A 137 -15.76 6.56 9.35
CA VAL A 137 -15.39 5.81 8.13
C VAL A 137 -15.73 6.61 6.85
N VAL A 138 -16.91 7.24 6.79
CA VAL A 138 -17.32 8.08 5.64
C VAL A 138 -16.34 9.22 5.43
N LYS A 139 -15.92 9.92 6.49
CA LYS A 139 -14.92 11.01 6.40
C LYS A 139 -13.64 10.53 5.71
N HIS A 140 -13.10 9.40 6.12
CA HIS A 140 -11.88 8.85 5.53
C HIS A 140 -12.05 8.37 4.09
N LEU A 141 -13.18 7.74 3.76
CA LEU A 141 -13.48 7.32 2.38
C LEU A 141 -13.69 8.53 1.47
N ASP A 142 -14.49 9.52 1.91
CA ASP A 142 -14.78 10.74 1.15
C ASP A 142 -13.51 11.54 0.88
N ARG A 143 -12.61 11.66 1.87
CA ARG A 143 -11.29 12.30 1.68
C ARG A 143 -10.54 11.71 0.49
N LEU A 144 -10.50 10.39 0.35
CA LEU A 144 -9.77 9.74 -0.74
C LEU A 144 -10.54 9.79 -2.07
N LEU A 145 -11.84 9.52 -2.04
CA LEU A 145 -12.68 9.43 -3.23
C LEU A 145 -12.92 10.80 -3.89
N SER A 146 -13.06 11.86 -3.11
CA SER A 146 -13.22 13.24 -3.61
C SER A 146 -11.98 13.74 -4.35
N GLN A 147 -10.80 13.22 -4.02
CA GLN A 147 -9.54 13.46 -4.73
C GLN A 147 -9.40 12.61 -6.01
N GLY A 148 -10.39 11.78 -6.33
CA GLY A 148 -10.35 10.90 -7.50
C GLY A 148 -9.45 9.67 -7.34
N LEU A 149 -9.03 9.33 -6.11
CA LEU A 149 -8.18 8.18 -5.86
C LEU A 149 -8.99 6.88 -5.88
N ARG A 150 -8.33 5.79 -6.32
CA ARG A 150 -8.81 4.42 -6.04
C ARG A 150 -8.40 4.05 -4.62
N VAL A 151 -9.31 3.45 -3.86
CA VAL A 151 -9.12 3.15 -2.43
C VAL A 151 -8.83 1.67 -2.24
N ALA A 152 -7.63 1.37 -1.76
CA ALA A 152 -7.21 0.04 -1.38
C ALA A 152 -7.65 -0.29 0.06
N PHE A 153 -8.08 -1.53 0.27
CA PHE A 153 -8.24 -2.16 1.57
C PHE A 153 -7.57 -3.54 1.53
N TYR A 154 -7.27 -4.15 2.67
CA TYR A 154 -6.60 -5.44 2.71
C TYR A 154 -7.53 -6.60 3.08
N GLY A 155 -7.97 -7.34 2.07
CA GLY A 155 -8.67 -8.61 2.24
C GLY A 155 -10.15 -8.51 2.61
N PRO A 156 -10.86 -9.66 2.57
CA PRO A 156 -12.31 -9.72 2.75
C PRO A 156 -12.78 -9.31 4.14
N ASP A 157 -11.95 -9.50 5.18
CA ASP A 157 -12.33 -9.16 6.55
C ASP A 157 -12.36 -7.65 6.79
N GLN A 158 -11.43 -6.89 6.19
CA GLN A 158 -11.48 -5.43 6.18
C GLN A 158 -12.73 -4.93 5.46
N TYR A 159 -13.06 -5.50 4.30
CA TYR A 159 -14.27 -5.12 3.57
C TYR A 159 -15.54 -5.39 4.38
N LYS A 160 -15.65 -6.57 5.01
CA LYS A 160 -16.77 -6.90 5.89
C LYS A 160 -16.90 -5.93 7.05
N LEU A 161 -15.78 -5.55 7.66
CA LEU A 161 -15.78 -4.59 8.78
C LEU A 161 -16.20 -3.19 8.33
N LEU A 162 -15.67 -2.70 7.21
CA LEU A 162 -16.09 -1.44 6.58
C LEU A 162 -17.60 -1.44 6.33
N ASN A 163 -18.13 -2.47 5.67
CA ASN A 163 -19.54 -2.59 5.37
C ASN A 163 -20.39 -2.66 6.66
N ARG A 164 -19.95 -3.40 7.68
CA ARG A 164 -20.64 -3.48 8.97
C ARG A 164 -20.72 -2.12 9.66
N LEU A 165 -19.63 -1.36 9.73
CA LEU A 165 -19.64 -0.04 10.38
C LEU A 165 -20.46 0.97 9.58
N LEU A 166 -20.35 0.96 8.26
CA LEU A 166 -21.14 1.83 7.39
C LEU A 166 -22.63 1.48 7.37
N SER A 167 -23.04 0.27 7.76
CA SER A 167 -24.45 -0.14 7.78
C SER A 167 -25.32 0.72 8.71
N ALA A 168 -24.72 1.42 9.68
CA ALA A 168 -25.41 2.41 10.53
C ALA A 168 -25.65 3.77 9.83
N SER A 169 -25.18 3.95 8.58
CA SER A 169 -25.33 5.17 7.79
C SER A 169 -25.75 4.85 6.35
N TYR A 170 -26.96 5.25 5.97
CA TYR A 170 -27.45 5.07 4.60
C TYR A 170 -26.49 5.67 3.56
N THR A 171 -26.01 6.89 3.80
CA THR A 171 -25.01 7.57 2.96
C THR A 171 -23.72 6.76 2.86
N GLY A 172 -23.28 6.18 3.97
CA GLY A 172 -22.09 5.33 4.01
C GLY A 172 -22.21 4.08 3.15
N VAL A 173 -23.35 3.39 3.24
CA VAL A 173 -23.63 2.21 2.38
C VAL A 173 -23.69 2.60 0.91
N MET A 174 -24.35 3.71 0.58
CA MET A 174 -24.42 4.18 -0.81
C MET A 174 -23.05 4.59 -1.35
N LEU A 175 -22.22 5.24 -0.54
CA LEU A 175 -20.84 5.61 -0.91
C LEU A 175 -20.00 4.36 -1.23
N LEU A 176 -20.03 3.35 -0.35
CA LEU A 176 -19.26 2.12 -0.54
C LEU A 176 -19.72 1.38 -1.81
N ARG A 177 -21.04 1.25 -2.01
CA ARG A 177 -21.60 0.61 -3.21
C ARG A 177 -21.27 1.38 -4.49
N ALA A 178 -21.35 2.71 -4.47
CA ALA A 178 -21.01 3.53 -5.62
C ALA A 178 -19.51 3.38 -5.97
N ALA A 179 -18.64 3.39 -4.96
CA ALA A 179 -17.20 3.18 -5.15
C ALA A 179 -16.90 1.78 -5.71
N GLU A 180 -17.62 0.75 -5.25
CA GLU A 180 -17.52 -0.62 -5.78
C GLU A 180 -17.97 -0.72 -7.24
N GLN A 181 -19.16 -0.19 -7.57
CA GLN A 181 -19.69 -0.19 -8.94
C GLN A 181 -18.80 0.59 -9.92
N GLN A 182 -18.16 1.65 -9.45
CA GLN A 182 -17.20 2.44 -10.25
C GLN A 182 -15.81 1.79 -10.34
N GLY A 183 -15.58 0.64 -9.71
CA GLY A 183 -14.26 -0.01 -9.67
C GLY A 183 -13.20 0.81 -8.93
N LYS A 184 -13.62 1.70 -8.02
CA LYS A 184 -12.71 2.54 -7.21
C LYS A 184 -12.21 1.83 -5.97
N LEU A 185 -12.86 0.76 -5.53
CA LEU A 185 -12.39 -0.07 -4.41
C LEU A 185 -11.47 -1.18 -4.90
N LEU A 186 -10.33 -1.35 -4.24
CA LEU A 186 -9.31 -2.34 -4.59
C LEU A 186 -9.01 -3.23 -3.39
N ASP A 187 -9.16 -4.54 -3.56
CA ASP A 187 -8.67 -5.51 -2.57
C ASP A 187 -7.19 -5.77 -2.81
N ALA A 188 -6.34 -5.17 -1.98
CA ALA A 188 -4.88 -5.31 -2.06
C ALA A 188 -4.43 -6.77 -1.85
N ALA A 189 -5.14 -7.54 -1.01
CA ALA A 189 -4.80 -8.94 -0.78
C ALA A 189 -5.08 -9.78 -2.03
N ARG A 190 -6.23 -9.55 -2.68
CA ARG A 190 -6.58 -10.21 -3.95
C ARG A 190 -5.60 -9.86 -5.06
N LEU A 191 -5.26 -8.57 -5.21
CA LEU A 191 -4.28 -8.12 -6.21
C LEU A 191 -2.90 -8.75 -5.99
N ALA A 192 -2.49 -8.92 -4.73
CA ALA A 192 -1.24 -9.58 -4.40
C ALA A 192 -1.29 -11.11 -4.67
N ALA A 193 -2.42 -11.75 -4.37
CA ALA A 193 -2.63 -13.18 -4.63
C ALA A 193 -2.56 -13.52 -6.12
N GLU A 194 -3.09 -12.66 -7.00
CA GLU A 194 -2.96 -12.82 -8.46
C GLU A 194 -1.49 -12.81 -8.94
N LYS A 195 -0.58 -12.21 -8.17
CA LYS A 195 0.86 -12.15 -8.49
C LYS A 195 1.68 -13.24 -7.82
N ALA A 196 1.37 -13.60 -6.57
CA ALA A 196 2.21 -14.43 -5.71
C ALA A 196 1.53 -15.70 -5.17
N GLY A 197 0.25 -15.93 -5.47
CA GLY A 197 -0.57 -17.03 -4.94
C GLY A 197 -1.24 -16.72 -3.60
N ASP A 198 -2.40 -17.37 -3.35
CA ASP A 198 -3.34 -17.08 -2.24
C ASP A 198 -2.78 -17.23 -0.81
N ALA A 199 -1.69 -18.00 -0.61
CA ALA A 199 -1.24 -18.41 0.71
C ALA A 199 -0.21 -17.46 1.36
N THR A 200 0.09 -16.32 0.75
CA THR A 200 1.20 -15.46 1.19
C THR A 200 0.76 -14.34 2.13
N PRO A 201 1.35 -14.20 3.34
CA PRO A 201 1.07 -13.07 4.23
C PRO A 201 1.84 -11.79 3.81
N VAL A 202 1.54 -11.26 2.62
CA VAL A 202 2.25 -10.11 2.01
C VAL A 202 2.17 -8.86 2.90
N LEU A 203 1.06 -8.65 3.60
CA LEU A 203 0.88 -7.54 4.53
C LEU A 203 1.98 -7.45 5.59
N LEU A 204 2.32 -8.58 6.23
CA LEU A 204 3.33 -8.64 7.29
C LEU A 204 4.75 -8.52 6.75
N ALA A 205 4.97 -8.84 5.47
CA ALA A 205 6.24 -8.58 4.82
C ALA A 205 6.48 -7.08 4.63
N VAL A 206 5.45 -6.36 4.23
CA VAL A 206 5.51 -4.91 3.99
C VAL A 206 5.53 -4.11 5.28
N GLU A 207 4.82 -4.55 6.31
CA GLU A 207 4.77 -3.87 7.60
C GLU A 207 4.82 -4.86 8.78
N PRO A 208 6.03 -5.25 9.23
CA PRO A 208 6.21 -6.20 10.33
C PRO A 208 5.64 -5.72 11.67
N ARG A 209 5.50 -4.40 11.87
CA ARG A 209 5.02 -3.83 13.14
C ARG A 209 3.56 -4.18 13.43
N ILE A 210 2.77 -4.51 12.41
CA ILE A 210 1.36 -4.93 12.55
C ILE A 210 1.22 -6.05 13.59
N ARG A 211 2.14 -7.03 13.60
CA ARG A 211 2.08 -8.12 14.59
C ARG A 211 2.25 -7.61 16.02
N GLY A 212 3.19 -6.69 16.23
CA GLY A 212 3.41 -6.07 17.54
C GLY A 212 2.19 -5.25 18.00
N TYR A 213 1.54 -4.54 17.09
CA TYR A 213 0.32 -3.77 17.40
C TYR A 213 -0.89 -4.66 17.69
N LEU A 214 -1.04 -5.79 16.98
CA LEU A 214 -2.06 -6.79 17.29
C LEU A 214 -1.85 -7.39 18.69
N ASP A 215 -0.62 -7.76 19.02
CA ASP A 215 -0.28 -8.29 20.35
C ASP A 215 -0.49 -7.24 21.45
N TRP A 216 -0.19 -5.97 21.16
CA TRP A 216 -0.42 -4.84 22.05
C TRP A 216 -1.90 -4.63 22.33
N ALA A 217 -2.73 -4.55 21.28
CA ALA A 217 -4.18 -4.42 21.40
C ALA A 217 -4.79 -5.60 22.19
N ALA A 218 -4.35 -6.83 21.91
CA ALA A 218 -4.82 -8.02 22.63
C ALA A 218 -4.47 -7.96 24.14
N LYS A 219 -3.28 -7.47 24.51
CA LYS A 219 -2.88 -7.28 25.91
C LYS A 219 -3.65 -6.17 26.61
N ALA A 220 -3.88 -5.04 25.92
CA ALA A 220 -4.67 -3.93 26.45
C ALA A 220 -6.12 -4.36 26.72
N ARG A 221 -6.75 -5.02 25.73
CA ARG A 221 -8.10 -5.59 25.86
C ARG A 221 -8.20 -6.57 27.03
N LYS A 222 -7.25 -7.49 27.19
CA LYS A 222 -7.23 -8.45 28.32
C LYS A 222 -7.13 -7.78 29.69
N ARG A 223 -6.47 -6.61 29.77
CA ARG A 223 -6.33 -5.85 31.02
C ARG A 223 -7.52 -4.94 31.31
N GLY A 224 -8.44 -4.77 30.36
CA GLY A 224 -9.50 -3.77 30.46
C GLY A 224 -9.02 -2.33 30.31
N ASP A 225 -7.80 -2.12 29.78
CA ASP A 225 -7.20 -0.79 29.62
C ASP A 225 -7.66 -0.18 28.30
N VAL A 226 -8.66 0.71 28.38
CA VAL A 226 -9.30 1.29 27.19
C VAL A 226 -8.42 2.33 26.50
N GLU A 227 -7.66 3.10 27.27
CA GLU A 227 -6.77 4.13 26.73
C GLU A 227 -5.59 3.48 26.01
N GLU A 228 -5.01 2.43 26.58
CA GLU A 228 -3.98 1.66 25.91
C GLU A 228 -4.52 0.94 24.66
N LEU A 229 -5.76 0.44 24.72
CA LEU A 229 -6.41 -0.18 23.56
C LEU A 229 -6.62 0.85 22.43
N GLU A 230 -7.03 2.06 22.73
CA GLU A 230 -7.20 3.14 21.76
C GLU A 230 -5.90 3.47 21.03
N ASN A 231 -4.80 3.68 21.75
CA ASN A 231 -3.48 3.92 21.17
C ASN A 231 -2.99 2.76 20.31
N ALA A 232 -3.23 1.52 20.76
CA ALA A 232 -2.86 0.31 20.02
C ALA A 232 -3.65 0.18 18.72
N LEU A 233 -4.96 0.44 18.76
CA LEU A 233 -5.83 0.38 17.58
C LEU A 233 -5.53 1.50 16.59
N GLU A 234 -5.24 2.72 17.04
CA GLU A 234 -4.82 3.81 16.14
C GLU A 234 -3.53 3.44 15.40
N SER A 235 -2.53 2.95 16.15
CA SER A 235 -1.24 2.52 15.58
C SER A 235 -1.43 1.37 14.59
N LEU A 236 -2.31 0.42 14.91
CA LEU A 236 -2.67 -0.70 14.05
C LEU A 236 -3.38 -0.22 12.77
N ALA A 237 -4.37 0.67 12.87
CA ALA A 237 -5.09 1.22 11.72
C ALA A 237 -4.13 1.94 10.76
N ARG A 238 -3.25 2.79 11.31
CA ARG A 238 -2.20 3.50 10.57
C ARG A 238 -1.31 2.53 9.79
N ALA A 239 -0.78 1.52 10.48
CA ALA A 239 0.09 0.51 9.88
C ALA A 239 -0.62 -0.32 8.79
N LEU A 240 -1.88 -0.69 9.03
CA LEU A 240 -2.70 -1.42 8.06
C LEU A 240 -2.99 -0.60 6.80
N ALA A 241 -3.34 0.68 6.93
CA ALA A 241 -3.60 1.55 5.78
C ALA A 241 -2.33 1.75 4.95
N GLU A 242 -1.19 2.00 5.59
CA GLU A 242 0.09 2.14 4.90
C GLU A 242 0.51 0.84 4.20
N ALA A 243 0.36 -0.30 4.87
CA ALA A 243 0.68 -1.59 4.28
C ALA A 243 -0.26 -1.93 3.12
N ALA A 244 -1.57 -1.71 3.25
CA ALA A 244 -2.54 -1.92 2.18
C ALA A 244 -2.21 -1.07 0.93
N TYR A 245 -1.84 0.20 1.12
CA TYR A 245 -1.39 1.08 0.04
C TYR A 245 -0.17 0.50 -0.66
N ARG A 246 0.87 0.14 0.10
CA ARG A 246 2.14 -0.36 -0.44
C ARG A 246 1.97 -1.69 -1.17
N VAL A 247 1.14 -2.59 -0.64
CA VAL A 247 0.80 -3.87 -1.29
C VAL A 247 0.06 -3.63 -2.60
N ALA A 248 -0.97 -2.77 -2.60
CA ALA A 248 -1.70 -2.42 -3.82
C ALA A 248 -0.79 -1.74 -4.86
N LEU A 249 0.09 -0.84 -4.43
CA LEU A 249 1.06 -0.18 -5.29
C LEU A 249 2.06 -1.17 -5.89
N ALA A 250 2.56 -2.12 -5.09
CA ALA A 250 3.42 -3.20 -5.55
C ALA A 250 2.72 -4.07 -6.62
N ALA A 251 1.45 -4.41 -6.40
CA ALA A 251 0.69 -5.23 -7.33
C ALA A 251 0.37 -4.51 -8.66
N LEU A 252 0.13 -3.19 -8.60
CA LEU A 252 -0.22 -2.37 -9.77
C LEU A 252 0.99 -1.89 -10.58
N LYS A 253 2.05 -1.45 -9.89
CA LYS A 253 3.20 -0.76 -10.50
C LYS A 253 4.56 -1.37 -10.17
N GLY A 254 4.63 -2.12 -9.07
CA GLY A 254 5.86 -2.74 -8.60
C GLY A 254 6.00 -4.20 -9.01
N SER A 255 6.69 -4.95 -8.16
CA SER A 255 6.82 -6.40 -8.33
C SER A 255 6.58 -7.11 -7.01
N ILE A 256 5.85 -8.22 -7.05
CA ILE A 256 5.69 -9.14 -5.93
C ILE A 256 6.24 -10.47 -6.41
N ARG A 257 7.31 -10.95 -5.78
CA ARG A 257 8.03 -12.16 -6.18
C ARG A 257 8.14 -13.12 -5.02
N LEU A 258 7.98 -14.41 -5.29
CA LEU A 258 8.41 -15.45 -4.36
C LEU A 258 9.93 -15.56 -4.43
N GLU A 259 10.60 -15.39 -3.29
CA GLU A 259 12.00 -15.72 -3.13
C GLU A 259 12.13 -17.23 -3.36
N ALA A 260 12.80 -17.62 -4.44
CA ALA A 260 13.10 -19.02 -4.68
C ALA A 260 13.84 -19.53 -3.44
N ARG A 261 13.25 -20.50 -2.72
CA ARG A 261 13.92 -21.16 -1.59
C ARG A 261 15.32 -21.54 -2.07
N LYS A 262 16.36 -20.87 -1.58
CA LYS A 262 17.75 -21.28 -1.81
C LYS A 262 17.80 -22.75 -1.46
N GLY A 263 17.96 -23.59 -2.47
CA GLY A 263 17.95 -25.03 -2.32
C GLY A 263 18.92 -25.39 -1.21
N ILE A 264 18.40 -25.93 -0.11
CA ILE A 264 19.22 -26.66 0.84
C ILE A 264 19.84 -27.78 0.00
N ASN A 265 21.14 -27.66 -0.24
CA ASN A 265 21.95 -28.61 -0.97
C ASN A 265 21.84 -29.96 -0.23
N ARG A 266 20.86 -30.78 -0.58
CA ARG A 266 20.78 -32.19 -0.20
C ARG A 266 21.76 -32.96 -1.08
N ASN A 267 23.05 -32.70 -0.86
CA ASN A 267 24.14 -33.57 -1.31
C ASN A 267 25.14 -33.68 -0.16
N LYS A 268 24.71 -34.37 0.89
CA LYS A 268 25.58 -35.12 1.80
C LYS A 268 24.81 -36.34 2.27
N ARG A 269 24.86 -37.41 1.48
CA ARG A 269 25.22 -38.77 1.90
C ARG A 269 25.18 -39.70 0.70
#